data_AF-A0A385NBQ6-F1
#
_entry.id   AF-A0A385NBQ6-F1
#
_cell.length_a   1.000
_cell.length_b   1.000
_cell.length_c   1.000
_cell.angle_alpha   90.00
_cell.angle_beta   90.00
_cell.angle_gamma   90.00
#
_symmetry.space_group_name_H-M   'P 1'
#
loop_
_entity.id
_entity.type
_entity.pdbx_description
1 polymer ?
#
loop_
_entity_poly.entity_id
_entity_poly.type
_entity_poly.pdbx_seq_one_letter_code
_entity_poly.pdbx_strand_id
1 'polypeptide(L)'
;MMNKSLALFGVLSGMVFLTPLSFAKDETLNVYKQCHDEMEWSCDVIRNTNDKKEKVFRGMKSPNIERLNKNYYHVQMSCGSPCQIHSFLSRNKREDDATQEFIAIDKKNNCLIETDSEHNKITARQLNSKKRHTLISTQHPIFQNVPIFDIAQYTVFQGTSYFDQKGNLILLADEIDDQKKFKKIFPNPCKL
;
A
#
# COMPACT_ATOMS: atom_id res chain seq x y z
N MET A 1 36.87 -7.03 -75.78
CA MET A 1 36.05 -8.18 -75.35
C MET A 1 36.60 -8.66 -74.01
N MET A 2 35.75 -8.68 -72.96
CA MET A 2 35.72 -9.62 -71.80
C MET A 2 37.04 -10.21 -71.26
N ASN A 3 37.30 -10.40 -69.97
CA ASN A 3 36.63 -10.11 -68.70
C ASN A 3 37.59 -10.68 -67.62
N LYS A 4 37.68 -10.04 -66.45
CA LYS A 4 37.71 -10.61 -65.08
C LYS A 4 38.60 -11.86 -64.83
N SER A 5 39.45 -11.90 -63.80
CA SER A 5 39.01 -11.79 -62.41
C SER A 5 40.22 -11.69 -61.48
N LEU A 6 40.28 -10.63 -60.66
CA LEU A 6 41.17 -10.54 -59.50
C LEU A 6 40.32 -10.96 -58.29
N ALA A 7 40.65 -12.09 -57.65
CA ALA A 7 39.98 -12.51 -56.43
C ALA A 7 40.58 -11.77 -55.23
N LEU A 8 39.83 -10.78 -54.72
CA LEU A 8 40.15 -10.03 -53.51
C LEU A 8 39.65 -10.83 -52.30
N PHE A 9 40.57 -11.41 -51.52
CA PHE A 9 40.25 -12.00 -50.21
C PHE A 9 39.96 -10.87 -49.21
N GLY A 10 38.68 -10.56 -49.02
CA GLY A 10 38.23 -9.67 -47.95
C GLY A 10 38.21 -10.43 -46.62
N VAL A 11 39.15 -10.11 -45.74
CA VAL A 11 39.11 -10.53 -44.33
C VAL A 11 38.01 -9.70 -43.64
N LEU A 12 36.86 -10.33 -43.39
CA LEU A 12 35.81 -9.78 -42.55
C LEU A 12 36.31 -9.71 -41.10
N SER A 13 36.82 -8.54 -40.72
CA SER A 13 37.06 -8.18 -39.33
C SER A 13 35.71 -8.12 -38.60
N GLY A 14 35.44 -9.12 -37.78
CA GLY A 14 34.25 -9.16 -36.91
C GLY A 14 34.36 -8.07 -35.85
N MET A 15 33.63 -6.96 -36.04
CA MET A 15 33.36 -6.02 -34.96
C MET A 15 32.51 -6.72 -33.90
N VAL A 16 33.14 -7.09 -32.79
CA VAL A 16 32.45 -7.47 -31.57
C VAL A 16 31.82 -6.20 -31.00
N PHE A 17 30.54 -6.00 -31.25
CA PHE A 17 29.74 -4.98 -30.57
C PHE A 17 29.58 -5.39 -29.10
N LEU A 18 30.47 -4.90 -28.24
CA LEU A 18 30.25 -4.90 -26.80
C LEU A 18 29.13 -3.89 -26.49
N THR A 19 27.89 -4.35 -26.47
CA THR A 19 26.81 -3.58 -25.86
C THR A 19 27.12 -3.39 -24.38
N PRO A 20 27.16 -2.16 -23.83
CA PRO A 20 27.27 -2.01 -22.39
C PRO A 20 26.03 -2.65 -21.76
N LEU A 21 26.26 -3.66 -20.93
CA LEU A 21 25.26 -4.17 -20.00
C LEU A 21 24.85 -2.99 -19.11
N SER A 22 23.74 -2.34 -19.49
CA SER A 22 23.09 -1.34 -18.67
C SER A 22 22.42 -2.08 -17.53
N PHE A 23 23.11 -2.20 -16.41
CA PHE A 23 22.49 -2.63 -15.17
C PHE A 23 21.53 -1.53 -14.75
N ALA A 24 20.22 -1.84 -14.76
CA ALA A 24 19.22 -0.98 -14.15
C ALA A 24 19.66 -0.78 -12.69
N LYS A 25 20.04 0.45 -12.33
CA LYS A 25 20.36 0.82 -10.94
C LYS A 25 19.16 0.37 -10.11
N ASP A 26 19.36 -0.56 -9.17
CA ASP A 26 18.29 -1.01 -8.30
C ASP A 26 17.85 0.21 -7.47
N GLU A 27 16.73 0.79 -7.86
CA GLU A 27 16.32 2.10 -7.37
C GLU A 27 15.82 1.94 -5.92
N THR A 28 16.48 2.58 -4.97
CA THR A 28 16.16 2.42 -3.55
C THR A 28 15.04 3.37 -3.16
N LEU A 29 13.93 2.84 -2.62
CA LEU A 29 12.91 3.60 -1.88
C LEU A 29 13.13 3.36 -0.39
N ASN A 30 13.28 4.45 0.37
CA ASN A 30 13.23 4.42 1.83
C ASN A 30 12.30 5.52 2.35
N VAL A 31 11.49 5.20 3.35
CA VAL A 31 10.64 6.17 4.04
C VAL A 31 10.94 6.09 5.53
N TYR A 32 11.18 7.24 6.14
CA TYR A 32 11.53 7.33 7.56
C TYR A 32 11.01 8.63 8.17
N LYS A 33 10.88 8.65 9.49
CA LYS A 33 10.52 9.86 10.25
C LYS A 33 11.78 10.57 10.74
N GLN A 34 11.75 11.89 10.75
CA GLN A 34 12.77 12.74 11.36
C GLN A 34 12.07 13.67 12.35
N CYS A 35 12.27 13.43 13.64
CA CYS A 35 11.64 14.17 14.73
C CYS A 35 12.50 15.34 15.19
N HIS A 36 11.84 16.42 15.58
CA HIS A 36 12.45 17.68 16.03
C HIS A 36 12.41 17.85 17.56
N ASP A 37 11.85 16.86 18.26
CA ASP A 37 11.77 16.77 19.71
C ASP A 37 11.85 15.30 20.15
N GLU A 38 12.28 15.08 21.40
CA GLU A 38 12.47 13.74 21.98
C GLU A 38 11.16 12.99 22.21
N MET A 39 10.04 13.71 22.35
CA MET A 39 8.72 13.14 22.59
C MET A 39 8.01 12.74 21.30
N GLU A 40 8.66 12.92 20.16
CA GLU A 40 8.11 12.71 18.82
C GLU A 40 6.81 13.49 18.54
N TRP A 41 6.63 14.68 19.13
CA TRP A 41 5.43 15.50 18.90
C TRP A 41 5.43 16.22 17.56
N SER A 42 6.62 16.43 16.98
CA SER A 42 6.83 17.08 15.70
C SER A 42 7.84 16.29 14.88
N CYS A 43 7.33 15.46 13.97
CA CYS A 43 8.15 14.67 13.05
C CYS A 43 7.80 14.95 11.58
N ASP A 44 8.82 15.13 10.76
CA ASP A 44 8.68 15.11 9.31
C ASP A 44 8.73 13.65 8.82
N VAL A 45 7.90 13.31 7.84
CA VAL A 45 7.99 12.03 7.12
C VAL A 45 8.76 12.28 5.82
N ILE A 46 9.90 11.62 5.70
CA ILE A 46 10.82 11.79 4.57
C ILE A 46 10.70 10.59 3.64
N ARG A 47 10.43 10.85 2.37
CA ARG A 47 10.66 9.89 1.27
C ARG A 47 12.04 10.15 0.69
N ASN A 48 12.86 9.11 0.61
CA ASN A 48 14.13 9.12 -0.09
C ASN A 48 14.06 8.15 -1.28
N THR A 49 14.18 8.70 -2.48
CA THR A 49 14.24 7.94 -3.73
C THR A 49 15.58 8.25 -4.41
N ASN A 50 16.48 7.27 -4.46
CA ASN A 50 17.81 7.43 -5.09
C ASN A 50 18.56 8.68 -4.60
N ASP A 51 18.67 8.83 -3.27
CA ASP A 51 19.30 9.97 -2.57
C ASP A 51 18.57 11.31 -2.70
N LYS A 52 17.47 11.37 -3.43
CA LYS A 52 16.58 12.53 -3.48
C LYS A 52 15.58 12.46 -2.33
N LYS A 53 15.77 13.32 -1.35
CA LYS A 53 14.89 13.47 -0.18
C LYS A 53 13.73 14.43 -0.47
N GLU A 54 12.53 14.03 -0.06
CA GLU A 54 11.31 14.82 -0.08
C GLU A 54 10.65 14.76 1.30
N LYS A 55 10.28 15.93 1.85
CA LYS A 55 9.42 16.01 3.04
C LYS A 55 7.97 15.84 2.60
N VAL A 56 7.42 14.63 2.78
CA VAL A 56 6.05 14.30 2.37
C VAL A 56 5.04 14.85 3.37
N PHE A 57 5.32 14.70 4.66
CA PHE A 57 4.52 15.27 5.75
C PHE A 57 5.44 16.05 6.70
N ARG A 58 4.91 17.08 7.36
CA ARG A 58 5.67 17.96 8.28
C ARG A 58 4.99 18.08 9.63
N GLY A 59 5.76 18.05 10.71
CA GLY A 59 5.26 18.28 12.06
C GLY A 59 4.15 17.32 12.51
N MET A 60 4.21 16.06 12.07
CA MET A 60 3.27 15.01 12.48
C MET A 60 3.63 14.50 13.87
N LYS A 61 2.63 14.29 14.73
CA LYS A 61 2.82 13.66 16.04
C LYS A 61 2.95 12.15 15.90
N SER A 62 4.09 11.61 16.29
CA SER A 62 4.42 10.18 16.40
C SER A 62 3.94 9.32 15.21
N PRO A 63 4.29 9.67 13.96
CA PRO A 63 3.86 8.87 12.81
C PRO A 63 4.45 7.46 12.88
N ASN A 64 3.62 6.45 12.63
CA ASN A 64 4.07 5.07 12.49
C ASN A 64 4.37 4.78 11.02
N ILE A 65 5.54 4.20 10.74
CA ILE A 65 6.00 3.93 9.38
C ILE A 65 6.41 2.46 9.30
N GLU A 66 5.73 1.72 8.42
CA GLU A 66 5.99 0.32 8.17
C GLU A 66 6.31 0.10 6.68
N ARG A 67 7.32 -0.71 6.37
CA ARG A 67 7.52 -1.18 5.01
C ARG A 67 6.49 -2.26 4.69
N LEU A 68 5.57 -2.00 3.76
CA LEU A 68 4.58 -2.99 3.33
C LEU A 68 5.18 -4.05 2.43
N ASN A 69 5.92 -3.61 1.40
CA ASN A 69 6.60 -4.48 0.44
C ASN A 69 7.73 -3.70 -0.27
N LYS A 70 8.21 -4.23 -1.40
CA LYS A 70 9.27 -3.59 -2.18
C LYS A 70 8.86 -2.24 -2.79
N ASN A 71 7.56 -2.01 -2.99
CA ASN A 71 7.04 -0.85 -3.72
C ASN A 71 6.44 0.21 -2.79
N TYR A 72 5.96 -0.18 -1.60
CA TYR A 72 5.20 0.71 -0.72
C TYR A 72 5.68 0.70 0.73
N TYR A 73 5.60 1.87 1.35
CA TYR A 73 5.56 2.06 2.79
C TYR A 73 4.15 2.48 3.22
N HIS A 74 3.68 1.99 4.35
CA HIS A 74 2.48 2.47 5.02
C HIS A 74 2.88 3.43 6.13
N VAL A 75 2.30 4.62 6.08
CA VAL A 75 2.44 5.67 7.09
C VAL A 75 1.08 5.88 7.74
N GLN A 76 1.00 5.62 9.03
CA GLN A 76 -0.17 5.93 9.85
C GLN A 76 0.12 7.17 10.68
N MET A 77 -0.82 8.11 10.65
CA MET A 77 -0.76 9.34 11.43
C MET A 77 -2.13 9.68 12.01
N SER A 78 -2.16 10.32 13.18
CA SER A 78 -3.40 10.84 13.77
C SER A 78 -3.68 12.27 13.28
N CYS A 79 -4.95 12.56 13.02
CA CYS A 79 -5.48 13.91 12.77
C CYS A 79 -6.42 14.38 13.89
N GLY A 80 -6.37 13.76 15.07
CA GLY A 80 -7.31 13.95 16.17
C GLY A 80 -8.10 12.67 16.48
N SER A 81 -8.93 12.66 17.51
CA SER A 81 -9.80 11.51 17.80
C SER A 81 -11.17 11.67 17.11
N PRO A 82 -11.70 10.67 16.38
CA PRO A 82 -11.11 9.37 16.06
C PRO A 82 -10.26 9.37 14.77
N CYS A 83 -10.08 10.53 14.14
CA CYS A 83 -9.45 10.70 12.83
C CYS A 83 -8.03 10.10 12.71
N GLN A 84 -7.87 9.18 11.78
CA GLN A 84 -6.57 8.68 11.34
C GLN A 84 -6.41 8.85 9.83
N ILE A 85 -5.17 9.08 9.39
CA ILE A 85 -4.80 9.08 7.97
C ILE A 85 -3.81 7.94 7.77
N HIS A 86 -4.12 7.09 6.80
CA HIS A 86 -3.25 6.02 6.33
C HIS A 86 -2.78 6.40 4.93
N SER A 87 -1.48 6.63 4.76
CA SER A 87 -0.86 6.91 3.47
C SER A 87 0.01 5.75 3.03
N PHE A 88 -0.06 5.41 1.75
CA PHE A 88 0.74 4.38 1.11
C PHE A 88 1.70 5.06 0.15
N LEU A 89 2.93 5.26 0.62
CA LEU A 89 3.95 6.00 -0.11
C LEU A 89 4.73 5.05 -0.99
N SER A 90 4.74 5.35 -2.29
CA SER A 90 5.53 4.64 -3.27
C SER A 90 6.78 5.43 -3.64
N ARG A 91 7.56 4.87 -4.57
CA ARG A 91 8.70 5.57 -5.18
C ARG A 91 8.26 6.85 -5.90
N ASN A 92 7.11 6.80 -6.58
CA ASN A 92 6.58 7.88 -7.39
C ASN A 92 5.34 8.47 -6.74
N LYS A 93 5.32 9.78 -6.52
CA LYS A 93 4.16 10.47 -5.93
C LYS A 93 2.83 10.22 -6.68
N ARG A 94 2.88 9.93 -7.99
CA ARG A 94 1.67 9.59 -8.78
C ARG A 94 1.04 8.25 -8.41
N GLU A 95 1.79 7.40 -7.74
CA GLU A 95 1.40 6.09 -7.24
C GLU A 95 1.23 6.13 -5.71
N ASP A 96 1.25 7.30 -5.08
CA ASP A 96 0.87 7.41 -3.67
C ASP A 96 -0.66 7.24 -3.54
N ASP A 97 -1.08 6.56 -2.47
CA ASP A 97 -2.49 6.36 -2.15
C ASP A 97 -2.76 6.72 -0.68
N ALA A 98 -4.01 6.98 -0.32
CA ALA A 98 -4.39 7.23 1.06
C ALA A 98 -5.84 6.81 1.35
N THR A 99 -6.12 6.55 2.62
CA THR A 99 -7.47 6.36 3.14
C THR A 99 -7.55 6.82 4.59
N GLN A 100 -8.74 7.25 5.02
CA GLN A 100 -9.07 7.54 6.42
C GLN A 100 -9.91 6.44 7.06
N GLU A 101 -10.33 5.45 6.28
CA GLU A 101 -11.30 4.42 6.66
C GLU A 101 -10.62 3.03 6.67
N PHE A 102 -9.33 2.98 7.03
CA PHE A 102 -8.49 1.80 6.91
C PHE A 102 -8.90 0.66 7.85
N ILE A 103 -9.12 -0.53 7.30
CA ILE A 103 -9.27 -1.78 8.08
C ILE A 103 -8.00 -2.62 8.01
N ALA A 104 -7.59 -3.04 6.79
CA ALA A 104 -6.48 -3.97 6.58
C ALA A 104 -5.92 -3.86 5.16
N ILE A 105 -4.69 -4.35 4.95
CA ILE A 105 -4.08 -4.44 3.62
C ILE A 105 -3.35 -5.77 3.40
N ASP A 106 -3.58 -6.39 2.24
CA ASP A 106 -2.76 -7.50 1.76
C ASP A 106 -1.46 -6.96 1.20
N LYS A 107 -0.36 -7.16 1.92
CA LYS A 107 0.98 -6.72 1.52
C LYS A 107 1.47 -7.37 0.22
N LYS A 108 0.95 -8.56 -0.14
CA LYS A 108 1.39 -9.29 -1.34
C LYS A 108 0.77 -8.71 -2.60
N ASN A 109 -0.53 -8.42 -2.55
CA ASN A 109 -1.31 -7.99 -3.71
C ASN A 109 -1.80 -6.54 -3.60
N ASN A 110 -1.34 -5.75 -2.63
CA ASN A 110 -1.78 -4.36 -2.39
C ASN A 110 -3.31 -4.20 -2.33
N CYS A 111 -4.01 -5.20 -1.80
CA CYS A 111 -5.45 -5.17 -1.65
C CYS A 111 -5.81 -4.46 -0.36
N LEU A 112 -6.34 -3.24 -0.48
CA LEU A 112 -6.78 -2.41 0.62
C LEU A 112 -8.25 -2.71 0.95
N ILE A 113 -8.53 -2.90 2.23
CA ILE A 113 -9.86 -3.01 2.81
C ILE A 113 -10.12 -1.73 3.60
N GLU A 114 -11.22 -1.07 3.25
CA GLU A 114 -11.64 0.18 3.86
C GLU A 114 -13.16 0.19 4.06
N THR A 115 -13.65 0.91 5.07
CA THR A 115 -15.06 1.25 5.16
C THR A 115 -15.40 2.40 4.22
N ASP A 116 -16.67 2.47 3.87
CA ASP A 116 -17.34 3.61 3.28
C ASP A 116 -18.49 3.92 4.25
N SER A 117 -18.15 4.65 5.31
CA SER A 117 -19.06 4.95 6.42
C SER A 117 -20.30 5.73 5.95
N GLU A 118 -20.14 6.60 4.94
CA GLU A 118 -21.25 7.35 4.32
C GLU A 118 -22.30 6.41 3.72
N HIS A 119 -21.86 5.33 3.07
CA HIS A 119 -22.75 4.38 2.40
C HIS A 119 -22.96 3.07 3.15
N ASN A 120 -22.48 2.98 4.41
CA ASN A 120 -22.58 1.79 5.26
C ASN A 120 -22.06 0.52 4.58
N LYS A 121 -20.83 0.56 4.07
CA LYS A 121 -20.21 -0.56 3.35
C LYS A 121 -18.78 -0.83 3.82
N ILE A 122 -18.39 -2.09 3.75
CA ILE A 122 -16.99 -2.51 3.72
C ILE A 122 -16.63 -2.78 2.27
N THR A 123 -15.53 -2.19 1.81
CA THR A 123 -15.10 -2.26 0.42
C THR A 123 -13.66 -2.77 0.30
N ALA A 124 -13.35 -3.27 -0.89
CA ALA A 124 -12.01 -3.69 -1.27
C ALA A 124 -11.58 -2.99 -2.57
N ARG A 125 -10.31 -2.60 -2.64
CA ARG A 125 -9.70 -2.08 -3.86
C ARG A 125 -8.20 -2.34 -3.88
N GLN A 126 -7.63 -2.34 -5.08
CA GLN A 126 -6.18 -2.26 -5.23
C GLN A 126 -5.70 -0.85 -4.88
N LEU A 127 -4.49 -0.72 -4.31
CA LEU A 127 -3.83 0.58 -4.21
C LEU A 127 -3.76 1.23 -5.61
N ASN A 128 -3.96 2.55 -5.66
CA ASN A 128 -4.07 3.42 -6.83
C ASN A 128 -5.25 3.13 -7.77
N SER A 129 -6.10 2.16 -7.45
CA SER A 129 -7.31 1.90 -8.21
C SER A 129 -8.48 2.72 -7.67
N LYS A 130 -9.19 3.39 -8.58
CA LYS A 130 -10.51 3.99 -8.29
C LYS A 130 -11.64 2.94 -8.29
N LYS A 131 -11.41 1.76 -8.85
CA LYS A 131 -12.38 0.66 -8.89
C LYS A 131 -12.46 0.02 -7.51
N ARG A 132 -13.59 0.23 -6.84
CA ARG A 132 -13.93 -0.36 -5.55
C ARG A 132 -14.96 -1.46 -5.73
N HIS A 133 -14.85 -2.49 -4.90
CA HIS A 133 -15.79 -3.59 -4.83
C HIS A 133 -16.40 -3.64 -3.44
N THR A 134 -17.72 -3.65 -3.34
CA THR A 134 -18.41 -3.83 -2.06
C THR A 134 -18.30 -5.29 -1.64
N LEU A 135 -17.79 -5.52 -0.43
CA LEU A 135 -17.75 -6.86 0.16
C LEU A 135 -19.05 -7.17 0.91
N ILE A 136 -19.51 -6.21 1.71
CA ILE A 136 -20.72 -6.34 2.53
C ILE A 136 -21.20 -4.96 2.98
N SER A 137 -22.49 -4.83 3.25
CA SER A 137 -23.02 -3.67 3.97
C SER A 137 -22.79 -3.83 5.47
N THR A 138 -22.39 -2.76 6.17
CA THR A 138 -22.28 -2.75 7.63
C THR A 138 -23.64 -2.85 8.33
N GLN A 139 -24.75 -2.65 7.61
CA GLN A 139 -26.11 -2.89 8.11
C GLN A 139 -26.57 -4.35 7.92
N HIS A 140 -25.73 -5.22 7.36
CA HIS A 140 -26.09 -6.61 7.15
C HIS A 140 -26.36 -7.32 8.50
N PRO A 141 -27.40 -8.16 8.64
CA PRO A 141 -27.79 -8.80 9.92
C PRO A 141 -26.69 -9.60 10.62
N ILE A 142 -25.66 -10.02 9.88
CA ILE A 142 -24.48 -10.69 10.44
C ILE A 142 -23.73 -9.81 11.46
N PHE A 143 -23.91 -8.49 11.40
CA PHE A 143 -23.33 -7.50 12.29
C PHE A 143 -24.26 -7.08 13.44
N GLN A 144 -25.41 -7.73 13.64
CA GLN A 144 -26.40 -7.32 14.66
C GLN A 144 -25.84 -7.17 16.09
N ASN A 145 -24.76 -7.91 16.40
CA ASN A 145 -24.09 -7.90 17.71
C ASN A 145 -22.69 -7.24 17.65
N VAL A 146 -22.41 -6.51 16.56
CA VAL A 146 -21.15 -5.78 16.39
C VAL A 146 -21.45 -4.29 16.59
N PRO A 147 -20.78 -3.59 17.51
CA PRO A 147 -21.06 -2.19 17.81
C PRO A 147 -20.48 -1.27 16.73
N ILE A 148 -21.08 -1.29 15.54
CA ILE A 148 -20.69 -0.44 14.42
C ILE A 148 -21.17 0.99 14.67
N PHE A 149 -20.23 1.92 14.75
CA PHE A 149 -20.50 3.35 14.93
C PHE A 149 -21.02 4.00 13.64
N ASP A 150 -21.82 5.06 13.73
CA ASP A 150 -22.28 5.80 12.54
C ASP A 150 -21.14 6.50 11.79
N ILE A 151 -20.12 6.95 12.53
CA ILE A 151 -18.91 7.58 12.02
C ILE A 151 -17.71 6.69 12.30
N ALA A 152 -16.71 6.70 11.40
CA ALA A 152 -15.46 5.95 11.55
C ALA A 152 -15.69 4.44 11.79
N GLN A 153 -16.53 3.81 10.96
CA GLN A 153 -16.91 2.39 11.06
C GLN A 153 -15.70 1.45 11.07
N TYR A 154 -14.59 1.84 10.42
CA TYR A 154 -13.35 1.07 10.39
C TYR A 154 -12.80 0.74 11.78
N THR A 155 -13.01 1.61 12.77
CA THR A 155 -12.40 1.48 14.11
C THR A 155 -12.72 0.16 14.80
N VAL A 156 -13.88 -0.41 14.50
CA VAL A 156 -14.35 -1.70 15.04
C VAL A 156 -13.56 -2.88 14.51
N PHE A 157 -13.05 -2.77 13.27
CA PHE A 157 -12.36 -3.85 12.57
C PHE A 157 -10.84 -3.63 12.47
N GLN A 158 -10.40 -2.38 12.65
CA GLN A 158 -9.01 -1.96 12.51
C GLN A 158 -8.13 -2.57 13.61
N GLY A 159 -6.92 -3.01 13.24
CA GLY A 159 -5.93 -3.57 14.17
C GLY A 159 -6.14 -5.05 14.50
N THR A 160 -7.35 -5.58 14.35
CA THR A 160 -7.68 -6.99 14.60
C THR A 160 -7.84 -7.79 13.31
N SER A 161 -8.39 -7.17 12.26
CA SER A 161 -8.58 -7.80 10.95
C SER A 161 -7.26 -7.93 10.19
N TYR A 162 -7.09 -9.04 9.44
CA TYR A 162 -5.85 -9.33 8.71
C TYR A 162 -6.09 -10.21 7.49
N PHE A 163 -5.09 -10.30 6.61
CA PHE A 163 -5.08 -11.25 5.50
C PHE A 163 -4.32 -12.53 5.88
N ASP A 164 -4.90 -13.69 5.58
CA ASP A 164 -4.20 -14.97 5.72
C ASP A 164 -3.19 -15.19 4.58
N GLN A 165 -2.38 -16.24 4.70
CA GLN A 165 -1.36 -16.59 3.70
C GLN A 165 -1.93 -16.95 2.32
N LYS A 166 -3.22 -17.27 2.24
CA LYS A 166 -3.94 -17.59 0.99
C LYS A 166 -4.54 -16.34 0.33
N GLY A 167 -4.40 -15.16 0.96
CA GLY A 167 -4.96 -13.90 0.48
C GLY A 167 -6.43 -13.73 0.82
N ASN A 168 -6.98 -14.49 1.76
CA ASN A 168 -8.33 -14.27 2.27
C ASN A 168 -8.30 -13.22 3.36
N LEU A 169 -9.28 -12.32 3.36
CA LEU A 169 -9.50 -11.40 4.47
C LEU A 169 -10.19 -12.15 5.60
N ILE A 170 -9.58 -12.11 6.78
CA ILE A 170 -10.18 -12.48 8.06
C ILE A 170 -10.65 -11.18 8.72
N LEU A 171 -11.92 -10.85 8.54
CA LEU A 171 -12.55 -9.68 9.15
C LEU A 171 -12.97 -10.03 10.58
N LEU A 172 -12.40 -9.33 11.55
CA LEU A 172 -12.62 -9.51 12.98
C LEU A 172 -13.12 -8.22 13.60
N ALA A 173 -13.99 -8.33 14.60
CA ALA A 173 -14.28 -7.26 15.54
C ALA A 173 -14.07 -7.82 16.95
N ASP A 174 -13.29 -7.10 17.77
CA ASP A 174 -13.01 -7.52 19.14
C ASP A 174 -14.19 -7.22 20.08
N GLU A 175 -14.19 -7.91 21.22
CA GLU A 175 -15.20 -7.83 22.27
C GLU A 175 -15.25 -6.44 22.90
N ILE A 176 -16.44 -5.83 22.90
CA ILE A 176 -16.88 -4.90 23.93
C ILE A 176 -17.90 -5.68 24.76
N ASP A 177 -17.66 -5.84 26.06
CA ASP A 177 -18.57 -6.43 27.05
C ASP A 177 -19.05 -7.88 26.80
N ASP A 178 -18.14 -8.86 26.86
CA ASP A 178 -18.44 -10.31 26.93
C ASP A 178 -19.20 -10.94 25.73
N GLN A 179 -19.30 -10.25 24.60
CA GLN A 179 -19.94 -10.77 23.38
C GLN A 179 -18.94 -11.38 22.38
N LYS A 180 -19.02 -12.70 22.19
CA LYS A 180 -18.26 -13.51 21.20
C LYS A 180 -17.64 -12.70 20.05
N LYS A 181 -16.32 -12.74 19.94
CA LYS A 181 -15.56 -12.21 18.78
C LYS A 181 -16.25 -12.49 17.44
N PHE A 182 -16.63 -11.43 16.74
CA PHE A 182 -17.16 -11.56 15.38
C PHE A 182 -16.04 -12.00 14.45
N LYS A 183 -16.35 -12.95 13.56
CA LYS A 183 -15.44 -13.39 12.51
C LYS A 183 -16.17 -13.65 11.22
N LYS A 184 -15.68 -13.05 10.14
CA LYS A 184 -16.11 -13.35 8.76
C LYS A 184 -14.90 -13.49 7.86
N ILE A 185 -14.96 -14.46 6.95
CA ILE A 185 -13.91 -14.70 5.97
C ILE A 185 -14.42 -14.26 4.60
N PHE A 186 -13.64 -13.43 3.90
CA PHE A 186 -13.87 -13.06 2.50
C PHE A 186 -12.73 -13.63 1.65
N PRO A 187 -13.02 -14.57 0.74
CA PRO A 187 -11.97 -15.15 -0.09
C PRO A 187 -11.49 -14.15 -1.15
N ASN A 188 -10.18 -13.88 -1.17
CA ASN A 188 -9.51 -13.05 -2.18
C ASN A 188 -10.30 -11.77 -2.60
N PRO A 189 -10.59 -10.84 -1.67
CA PRO A 189 -11.57 -9.76 -1.86
C PRO A 189 -11.29 -8.78 -3.02
N CYS A 190 -10.04 -8.72 -3.52
CA CYS A 190 -9.69 -7.89 -4.68
C CYS A 190 -9.59 -8.66 -6.01
N LYS A 191 -9.85 -9.98 -6.03
CA LYS A 191 -9.90 -10.77 -7.27
C LYS A 191 -11.36 -10.89 -7.70
N LEU A 192 -11.89 -9.84 -8.33
CA LEU A 192 -13.24 -9.79 -8.90
C LEU A 192 -13.21 -9.28 -10.35
#